data_AF-D4P8I5-F1
#
_entry.id   AF-D4P8I5-F1
#
_cell.length_a   1.000
_cell.length_b   1.000
_cell.length_c   1.000
_cell.angle_alpha   90.00
_cell.angle_beta   90.00
_cell.angle_gamma   90.00
#
_symmetry.space_group_name_H-M   'P 1'
#
loop_
_entity.id
_entity.type
_entity.pdbx_description
1 polymer ?
#
loop_
_entity_poly.entity_id
_entity_poly.type
_entity_poly.pdbx_seq_one_letter_code
_entity_poly.pdbx_strand_id
1 'polypeptide(L)' 'MKAVYFVFLLVAALAYFTSNVAAACNDRDCSLDCIMKGYNTGSCVRGSCQCRRTSG' A
#
# COMPACT_ATOMS: atom_id res chain seq x y z
N MET A 1 13.46 -24.95 22.09
CA MET A 1 12.91 -25.28 20.75
C MET A 1 11.59 -24.55 20.46
N LYS A 2 10.55 -24.68 21.30
CA LYS A 2 9.26 -23.97 21.12
C LYS A 2 9.35 -22.43 21.10
N ALA A 3 10.21 -21.85 21.93
CA ALA A 3 10.39 -20.39 21.98
C ALA A 3 11.00 -19.82 20.69
N VAL A 4 11.97 -20.52 20.09
CA VAL A 4 12.63 -20.11 18.84
C VAL A 4 11.64 -20.09 17.69
N TYR A 5 10.75 -21.09 17.62
CA TYR A 5 9.68 -21.15 16.63
C TYR A 5 8.69 -19.99 16.75
N PHE A 6 8.31 -19.63 17.98
CA PHE A 6 7.44 -18.48 18.25
C PHE A 6 8.08 -17.15 17.82
N VAL A 7 9.37 -16.98 18.09
CA VAL A 7 10.12 -15.80 17.63
C VAL A 7 10.17 -15.76 16.10
N PHE A 8 10.40 -16.91 15.45
CA PHE A 8 10.43 -17.00 13.99
C PHE A 8 9.08 -16.63 13.35
N LEU A 9 7.97 -17.10 13.93
CA LEU A 9 6.62 -16.75 13.48
C LEU A 9 6.32 -15.26 13.67
N LEU A 10 6.74 -14.66 14.78
CA LEU A 10 6.58 -13.22 15.00
C LEU A 10 7.37 -12.40 13.98
N VAL A 11 8.63 -12.78 13.70
CA VAL A 11 9.46 -12.12 12.68
C VAL A 11 8.83 -12.26 11.30
N ALA A 12 8.33 -13.44 10.95
CA ALA A 12 7.62 -13.67 9.68
C ALA A 12 6.33 -12.85 9.57
N ALA A 13 5.54 -12.76 10.65
CA ALA A 13 4.34 -11.93 10.69
C ALA A 13 4.68 -10.45 10.55
N LEU A 14 5.68 -9.93 11.28
CA LEU A 14 6.16 -8.56 11.14
C LEU A 14 6.63 -8.27 9.70
N ALA A 15 7.41 -9.16 9.09
CA ALA A 15 7.84 -9.04 7.70
C ALA A 15 6.65 -9.05 6.72
N TYR A 16 5.62 -9.85 6.99
CA TYR A 16 4.38 -9.87 6.23
C TYR A 16 3.60 -8.56 6.38
N PHE A 17 3.42 -8.05 7.60
CA PHE A 17 2.79 -6.75 7.85
C PHE A 17 3.56 -5.61 7.17
N THR A 18 4.89 -5.59 7.22
CA THR A 18 5.69 -4.58 6.50
C THR A 18 5.58 -4.75 4.99
N SER A 19 5.41 -5.98 4.48
CA SER A 19 5.21 -6.25 3.06
C SER A 19 3.80 -5.90 2.58
N ASN A 20 2.81 -5.92 3.48
CA ASN A 20 1.43 -5.49 3.18
C ASN A 20 1.26 -3.98 3.33
N VAL A 21 2.04 -3.34 4.22
CA VAL A 21 2.22 -1.89 4.24
C VAL A 21 3.04 -1.43 3.01
N ALA A 22 3.89 -2.32 2.49
CA ALA A 22 4.57 -2.21 1.21
C ALA A 22 3.85 -2.98 0.07
N ALA A 23 2.54 -3.18 0.16
CA ALA A 23 1.68 -2.91 -0.98
C ALA A 23 1.60 -1.37 -1.11
N ALA A 24 2.75 -0.68 -1.10
CA ALA A 24 3.33 -0.16 -2.32
C ALA A 24 2.18 0.41 -3.12
N CYS A 25 1.73 1.57 -2.66
CA CYS A 25 0.85 2.41 -3.42
C CYS A 25 1.40 2.40 -4.86
N ASN A 26 0.72 1.67 -5.72
CA ASN A 26 1.08 1.52 -7.11
C ASN A 26 0.40 2.67 -7.81
N ASP A 27 1.16 3.57 -8.43
CA ASP A 27 0.60 4.72 -9.14
C ASP A 27 -0.48 4.30 -10.13
N ARG A 28 -0.33 3.12 -10.74
CA ARG A 28 -1.33 2.58 -11.66
C ARG A 28 -2.64 2.22 -10.98
N ASP A 29 -2.59 1.42 -9.91
CA ASP A 29 -3.80 1.01 -9.17
C ASP A 29 -4.45 2.21 -8.46
N CYS A 30 -3.64 3.10 -7.91
CA CYS A 30 -4.08 4.37 -7.33
C CYS A 30 -4.76 5.25 -8.38
N SER A 31 -4.18 5.40 -9.58
CA SER A 31 -4.81 6.18 -10.65
C SER A 31 -6.15 5.59 -11.09
N LEU A 32 -6.24 4.26 -11.22
CA LEU A 32 -7.46 3.56 -11.62
C LEU A 32 -8.57 3.73 -10.56
N ASP A 33 -8.23 3.56 -9.28
CA ASP A 33 -9.17 3.77 -8.16
C ASP A 33 -9.66 5.23 -8.11
N CYS A 34 -8.74 6.20 -8.30
CA CYS A 34 -9.10 7.61 -8.37
C CYS A 34 -10.01 7.93 -9.55
N ILE A 35 -9.78 7.33 -10.72
CA ILE A 35 -10.64 7.48 -11.90
C ILE A 35 -12.03 6.89 -11.62
N MET A 36 -12.11 5.70 -11.01
CA MET A 36 -13.40 5.10 -10.62
C MET A 36 -14.18 5.97 -9.62
N LYS A 37 -13.49 6.71 -8.75
CA LYS A 37 -14.09 7.68 -7.82
C LYS A 37 -14.48 9.02 -8.47
N GLY A 38 -14.22 9.21 -9.78
CA GLY A 38 -14.54 10.42 -10.53
C GLY A 38 -13.48 11.53 -10.44
N TYR A 39 -12.24 11.19 -10.09
CA TYR A 39 -11.09 12.08 -10.27
C TYR A 39 -10.45 11.85 -11.64
N ASN A 40 -9.55 12.75 -12.08
CA ASN A 40 -8.93 12.62 -13.40
C ASN A 40 -7.67 11.73 -13.37
N THR A 41 -6.96 11.72 -12.25
CA THR A 41 -5.80 10.85 -12.03
C THR A 41 -5.52 10.67 -10.54
N GLY A 42 -4.58 9.78 -10.22
CA GLY A 42 -4.10 9.52 -8.87
C GLY A 42 -2.63 9.15 -8.88
N SER A 43 -1.91 9.50 -7.82
CA SER A 43 -0.50 9.13 -7.68
C SER A 43 -0.15 8.88 -6.22
N CYS A 44 0.90 8.11 -6.03
CA CYS A 44 1.36 7.64 -4.74
C CYS A 44 2.37 8.61 -4.14
N VAL A 45 1.94 9.28 -3.08
CA VAL A 45 2.74 10.29 -2.40
C VAL A 45 2.98 9.82 -0.97
N ARG A 46 4.25 9.58 -0.63
CA ARG A 46 4.68 9.11 0.70
C ARG A 46 3.96 7.84 1.17
N GLY A 47 3.71 6.90 0.24
CA GLY A 47 3.04 5.64 0.53
C GLY A 47 1.51 5.75 0.65
N SER A 48 0.92 6.91 0.37
CA SER A 48 -0.53 7.11 0.34
C SER A 48 -1.00 7.49 -1.06
N CYS A 49 -2.14 6.95 -1.49
CA CYS A 49 -2.76 7.29 -2.76
C CYS A 49 -3.42 8.67 -2.68
N GLN A 50 -3.01 9.60 -3.55
CA GLN A 50 -3.60 10.94 -3.66
C GLN A 50 -4.28 11.11 -5.00
N CYS A 51 -5.60 11.31 -4.98
CA CYS A 51 -6.38 11.63 -6.18
C CYS A 51 -6.29 13.13 -6.51
N ARG A 52 -6.17 13.45 -7.80
CA ARG A 52 -6.11 14.83 -8.30
C ARG A 52 -7.17 15.03 -9.38
N ARG A 53 -7.92 16.12 -9.29
CA ARG A 53 -8.75 16.62 -10.40
C ARG A 53 -7.94 17.68 -11.13
N THR A 54 -7.78 17.55 -12.45
CA THR A 54 -7.41 18.72 -13.24
C THR A 54 -8.66 19.58 -13.36
N SER A 55 -8.80 20.55 -12.46
CA SER A 55 -9.71 21.65 -12.67
C SER A 55 -9.04 22.61 -13.66
N GLY A 56 -9.43 22.55 -14.94
CA GLY A 56 -9.03 23.50 -15.98
C GLY A 56 -7.61 23.29 -16.50
#